data_AF-A0A523H2P9-F1
#
_entry.id   AF-A0A523H2P9-F1
#
_cell.length_a   1.000
_cell.length_b   1.000
_cell.length_c   1.000
_cell.angle_alpha   90.00
_cell.angle_beta   90.00
_cell.angle_gamma   90.00
#
_symmetry.space_group_name_H-M   'P 1'
#
loop_
_entity.id
_entity.type
_entity.pdbx_description
1 polymer ?
#
loop_
_entity_poly.entity_id
_entity_poly.type
_entity_poly.pdbx_seq_one_letter_code
_entity_poly.pdbx_strand_id
1 'polypeptide(L)'
;MEPLTDFINQLSSYTGIFMLMLSTFLIGYFSAWGMQRAKYAKILRKLNKKSIFAKESGETKDIDVIFSEIKPKIIEVVKEAQEELELQRESEETVEAKSAKEIAEKARTSYISYTHSKPKLNFDHFGQADTNNREDLTKINGIGPYIEEKLNEIGIYNFRQISRFKNEDIRMLTELIDFFPGRIERDDWVGQAEELND
;
A
#
# COMPACT_ATOMS: atom_id res chain seq x y z
N MET A 1 27.28 -25.31 -49.45
CA MET A 1 27.84 -25.87 -48.20
C MET A 1 28.53 -24.81 -47.35
N GLU A 2 28.96 -23.67 -47.89
CA GLU A 2 29.57 -22.56 -47.12
C GLU A 2 28.74 -21.96 -45.95
N PRO A 3 27.41 -21.75 -46.04
CA PRO A 3 26.68 -21.08 -44.95
C PRO A 3 26.59 -21.94 -43.67
N LEU A 4 26.76 -23.27 -43.80
CA LEU A 4 26.76 -24.18 -42.67
C LEU A 4 28.08 -24.08 -41.89
N THR A 5 29.19 -23.91 -42.59
CA THR A 5 30.53 -23.80 -42.01
C THR A 5 30.70 -22.48 -41.26
N ASP A 6 30.20 -21.38 -41.83
CA ASP A 6 30.22 -20.06 -41.18
C ASP A 6 29.36 -20.05 -39.91
N PHE A 7 28.20 -20.70 -39.94
CA PHE A 7 27.36 -20.88 -38.75
C PHE A 7 28.08 -21.69 -37.65
N ILE A 8 28.75 -22.79 -38.01
CA ILE A 8 29.51 -23.62 -37.06
C ILE A 8 30.68 -22.81 -36.44
N ASN A 9 31.34 -21.98 -37.23
CA ASN A 9 32.42 -21.11 -36.74
C ASN A 9 31.90 -20.00 -35.82
N GLN A 10 30.75 -19.40 -36.14
CA GLN A 10 30.12 -18.36 -35.32
C GLN A 10 29.47 -18.91 -34.04
N LEU A 11 29.13 -20.20 -34.02
CA LEU A 11 28.55 -20.90 -32.86
C LEU A 11 29.45 -20.79 -31.62
N SER A 12 30.78 -20.83 -31.80
CA SER A 12 31.75 -20.67 -30.69
C SER A 12 31.67 -19.28 -30.04
N SER A 13 31.44 -18.22 -30.83
CA SER A 13 31.28 -16.87 -30.29
C SER A 13 29.93 -16.72 -29.57
N TYR A 14 28.86 -17.28 -30.13
CA TYR A 14 27.54 -17.24 -29.50
C TYR A 14 27.47 -18.05 -28.22
N THR A 15 28.15 -19.19 -28.12
CA THR A 15 28.22 -19.96 -26.87
C THR A 15 28.94 -19.18 -25.77
N GLY A 16 29.99 -18.41 -26.10
CA GLY A 16 30.66 -17.53 -25.14
C GLY A 16 29.75 -16.43 -24.59
N ILE A 17 29.03 -15.73 -25.47
CA ILE A 17 28.08 -14.66 -25.07
C ILE A 17 26.93 -15.25 -24.26
N PHE A 18 26.41 -16.41 -24.68
CA PHE A 18 25.37 -17.13 -23.95
C PHE A 18 25.82 -17.53 -22.54
N MET A 19 27.03 -18.06 -22.39
CA MET A 19 27.58 -18.40 -21.08
C MET A 19 27.77 -17.17 -20.18
N LEU A 20 28.17 -16.03 -20.76
CA LEU A 20 28.31 -14.76 -20.04
C LEU A 20 26.96 -14.24 -19.55
N MET A 21 25.94 -14.22 -20.42
CA MET A 21 24.57 -13.85 -20.06
C MET A 21 23.97 -14.83 -19.02
N LEU A 22 24.23 -16.13 -19.18
CA LEU A 22 23.74 -17.16 -18.26
C LEU A 22 24.36 -17.00 -16.86
N SER A 23 25.67 -16.70 -16.77
CA SER A 23 26.34 -16.49 -15.49
C SER A 23 25.79 -15.29 -14.72
N THR A 24 25.59 -14.15 -15.40
CA THR A 24 25.07 -12.92 -14.78
C THR A 24 23.62 -13.09 -14.35
N PHE A 25 22.82 -13.78 -15.16
CA PHE A 25 21.45 -14.16 -14.81
C PHE A 25 21.41 -15.07 -13.57
N LEU A 26 22.26 -16.11 -13.52
CA LEU A 26 22.34 -17.02 -12.37
C LEU A 26 22.76 -16.29 -11.10
N ILE A 27 23.74 -15.38 -11.17
CA ILE A 27 24.19 -14.58 -10.03
C ILE A 27 23.05 -13.72 -9.48
N GLY A 28 22.29 -13.03 -10.35
CA GLY A 28 21.11 -12.27 -9.96
C GLY A 28 19.99 -13.16 -9.38
N TYR A 29 19.73 -14.30 -10.01
CA TYR A 29 18.70 -15.25 -9.62
C TYR A 29 19.00 -15.90 -8.25
N PHE A 30 20.23 -16.36 -8.01
CA PHE A 30 20.65 -16.92 -6.73
C PHE A 30 20.68 -15.87 -5.61
N SER A 31 21.08 -14.64 -5.90
CA SER A 31 21.03 -13.52 -4.96
C SER A 31 19.58 -13.23 -4.50
N ALA A 32 18.65 -13.16 -5.45
CA ALA A 32 17.23 -12.96 -5.15
C ALA A 32 16.63 -14.17 -4.41
N TRP A 33 16.96 -15.40 -4.83
CA TRP A 33 16.46 -16.63 -4.20
C TRP A 33 16.92 -16.74 -2.74
N GLY A 34 18.21 -16.50 -2.46
CA GLY A 34 18.75 -16.56 -1.09
C GLY A 34 18.03 -15.60 -0.14
N MET A 35 17.79 -14.37 -0.60
CA MET A 35 17.12 -13.34 0.20
C MET A 35 15.65 -13.68 0.49
N GLN A 36 14.94 -14.29 -0.47
CA GLN A 36 13.58 -14.74 -0.25
C GLN A 36 13.49 -15.92 0.71
N ARG A 37 14.36 -16.94 0.57
CA ARG A 37 14.38 -18.10 1.49
C ARG A 37 14.61 -17.70 2.94
N ALA A 38 15.48 -16.72 3.20
CA ALA A 38 15.73 -16.23 4.55
C ALA A 38 14.52 -15.53 5.20
N LYS A 39 13.74 -14.78 4.40
CA LYS A 39 12.50 -14.12 4.88
C LYS A 39 11.45 -15.16 5.28
N TYR A 40 11.20 -16.16 4.44
CA TYR A 40 10.21 -17.20 4.72
C TYR A 40 10.64 -18.14 5.85
N ALA A 41 11.92 -18.45 6.01
CA ALA A 41 12.42 -19.29 7.10
C ALA A 41 12.13 -18.72 8.50
N LYS A 42 12.21 -17.38 8.67
CA LYS A 42 11.87 -16.72 9.94
C LYS A 42 10.38 -16.84 10.26
N ILE A 43 9.53 -16.68 9.24
CA ILE A 43 8.08 -16.80 9.38
C ILE A 43 7.70 -18.24 9.76
N LEU A 44 8.24 -19.24 9.06
CA LEU A 44 8.00 -20.66 9.39
C LEU A 44 8.47 -21.03 10.81
N ARG A 45 9.61 -20.51 11.28
CA ARG A 45 10.09 -20.76 12.66
C ARG A 45 9.14 -20.20 13.71
N LYS A 46 8.58 -18.99 13.50
CA LYS A 46 7.61 -18.39 14.42
C LYS A 46 6.30 -19.19 14.48
N LEU A 47 5.81 -19.65 13.32
CA LEU A 47 4.62 -20.48 13.23
C LEU A 47 4.81 -21.83 13.93
N ASN A 48 5.93 -22.52 13.70
CA ASN A 48 6.18 -23.82 14.30
C ASN A 48 6.40 -23.75 15.83
N LYS A 49 7.05 -22.67 16.31
CA LYS A 49 7.19 -22.41 17.75
C LYS A 49 5.81 -22.19 18.42
N LYS A 50 4.89 -21.48 17.75
CA LYS A 50 3.54 -21.24 18.24
C LYS A 50 2.67 -22.52 18.22
N SER A 51 2.83 -23.38 17.22
CA SER A 51 2.10 -24.65 17.14
C SER A 51 2.61 -25.70 18.12
N ILE A 52 3.92 -25.74 18.42
CA ILE A 52 4.48 -26.62 19.47
C ILE A 52 3.98 -26.17 20.85
N PHE A 53 3.99 -24.86 21.12
CA PHE A 53 3.49 -24.30 22.38
C PHE A 53 1.98 -24.54 22.59
N ALA A 54 1.19 -24.49 21.51
CA ALA A 54 -0.24 -24.82 21.53
C ALA A 54 -0.52 -26.33 21.62
N LYS A 55 0.47 -27.18 21.32
CA LYS A 55 0.37 -28.65 21.40
C LYS A 55 0.80 -29.17 22.78
N GLU A 56 1.73 -28.50 23.45
CA GLU A 56 2.14 -28.81 24.84
C GLU A 56 1.08 -28.41 25.87
N SER A 57 0.13 -27.52 25.53
CA SER A 57 -0.95 -27.11 26.43
C SER A 57 -2.10 -28.12 26.55
N GLY A 58 -1.93 -29.36 26.07
CA GLY A 58 -2.97 -30.38 26.16
C GLY A 58 -2.43 -31.79 26.37
N GLU A 59 -2.29 -32.22 27.63
CA GLU A 59 -2.83 -33.52 28.09
C GLU A 59 -2.81 -33.67 29.63
N THR A 60 -3.64 -34.61 30.08
CA THR A 60 -4.41 -34.73 31.33
C THR A 60 -3.72 -35.32 32.58
N LYS A 61 -4.36 -35.09 33.75
CA LYS A 61 -4.22 -35.74 35.10
C LYS A 61 -3.06 -35.17 35.95
N ASP A 62 -3.17 -34.80 37.22
CA ASP A 62 -4.02 -35.20 38.35
C ASP A 62 -3.96 -34.07 39.44
N ILE A 63 -5.03 -33.85 40.22
CA ILE A 63 -5.41 -32.52 40.74
C ILE A 63 -4.95 -32.14 42.17
N ASP A 64 -4.47 -33.03 43.04
CA ASP A 64 -4.69 -32.77 44.48
C ASP A 64 -3.54 -32.35 45.42
N VAL A 65 -2.26 -32.18 45.00
CA VAL A 65 -1.18 -32.11 46.02
C VAL A 65 -0.40 -30.78 46.12
N ILE A 66 -0.48 -29.84 45.18
CA ILE A 66 0.38 -28.63 45.21
C ILE A 66 -0.45 -27.35 45.42
N PHE A 67 -1.48 -27.40 46.28
CA PHE A 67 -2.48 -26.32 46.36
C PHE A 67 -2.38 -25.39 47.59
N SER A 68 -1.51 -25.65 48.57
CA SER A 68 -1.52 -24.87 49.81
C SER A 68 -0.49 -23.74 49.90
N GLU A 69 0.66 -23.84 49.20
CA GLU A 69 1.81 -22.98 49.56
C GLU A 69 2.34 -22.07 48.43
N ILE A 70 1.95 -22.29 47.17
CA ILE A 70 2.44 -21.48 46.03
C ILE A 70 1.44 -20.40 45.58
N LYS A 71 0.20 -20.46 46.06
CA LYS A 71 -0.90 -19.59 45.60
C LYS A 71 -0.68 -18.08 45.82
N PRO A 72 -0.16 -17.56 46.95
CA PRO A 72 -0.06 -16.11 47.13
C PRO A 72 1.10 -15.49 46.34
N LYS A 73 2.23 -16.20 46.18
CA LYS A 73 3.42 -15.67 45.51
C LYS A 73 3.29 -15.64 43.98
N ILE A 74 2.55 -16.57 43.39
CA ILE A 74 2.25 -16.55 41.95
C ILE A 74 1.37 -15.35 41.60
N ILE A 75 0.40 -15.00 42.44
CA ILE A 75 -0.53 -13.89 42.14
C ILE A 75 0.22 -12.56 42.11
N GLU A 76 1.15 -12.34 43.04
CA GLU A 76 1.95 -11.11 43.10
C GLU A 76 2.93 -11.01 41.92
N VAL A 77 3.68 -12.07 41.65
CA VAL A 77 4.63 -12.11 40.51
C VAL A 77 3.89 -12.03 39.17
N VAL A 78 2.71 -12.63 39.04
CA VAL A 78 1.88 -12.54 37.83
C VAL A 78 1.30 -11.14 37.66
N LYS A 79 0.92 -10.48 38.76
CA LYS A 79 0.42 -9.10 38.73
C LYS A 79 1.52 -8.10 38.37
N GLU A 80 2.71 -8.23 38.95
CA GLU A 80 3.89 -7.43 38.59
C GLU A 80 4.32 -7.68 37.14
N ALA A 81 4.35 -8.94 36.70
CA ALA A 81 4.69 -9.28 35.31
C ALA A 81 3.63 -8.78 34.31
N GLN A 82 2.35 -8.73 34.70
CA GLN A 82 1.28 -8.17 33.88
C GLN A 82 1.34 -6.65 33.82
N GLU A 83 1.66 -5.96 34.92
CA GLU A 83 1.87 -4.52 34.93
C GLU A 83 3.13 -4.13 34.10
N GLU A 84 4.23 -4.89 34.17
CA GLU A 84 5.38 -4.70 33.29
C GLU A 84 5.06 -4.98 31.81
N LEU A 85 4.26 -6.02 31.51
CA LEU A 85 3.84 -6.30 30.13
C LEU A 85 2.90 -5.23 29.59
N GLU A 86 2.02 -4.68 30.41
CA GLU A 86 1.10 -3.60 30.02
C GLU A 86 1.85 -2.29 29.76
N LEU A 87 2.81 -1.93 30.62
CA LEU A 87 3.71 -0.80 30.40
C LEU A 87 4.56 -0.96 29.13
N GLN A 88 5.06 -2.17 28.86
CA GLN A 88 5.80 -2.46 27.63
C GLN A 88 4.89 -2.39 26.39
N ARG A 89 3.67 -2.93 26.46
CA ARG A 89 2.70 -2.87 25.35
C ARG A 89 2.24 -1.45 25.05
N GLU A 90 1.99 -0.62 26.07
CA GLU A 90 1.69 0.80 25.88
C GLU A 90 2.87 1.56 25.26
N SER A 91 4.10 1.22 25.64
CA SER A 91 5.31 1.81 25.05
C SER A 91 5.55 1.38 23.61
N GLU A 92 5.27 0.12 23.25
CA GLU A 92 5.40 -0.39 21.88
C GLU A 92 4.27 0.14 20.98
N GLU A 93 3.04 0.20 21.47
CA GLU A 93 1.88 0.71 20.75
C GLU A 93 2.00 2.23 20.51
N THR A 94 2.56 2.98 21.47
CA THR A 94 2.88 4.41 21.26
C THR A 94 4.05 4.64 20.30
N VAL A 95 5.04 3.75 20.22
CA VAL A 95 6.17 3.85 19.28
C VAL A 95 5.76 3.44 17.86
N GLU A 96 4.96 2.39 17.70
CA GLU A 96 4.42 1.97 16.41
C GLU A 96 3.40 2.98 15.87
N ALA A 97 2.54 3.52 16.73
CA ALA A 97 1.62 4.60 16.38
C ALA A 97 2.37 5.90 16.03
N LYS A 98 3.44 6.26 16.75
CA LYS A 98 4.29 7.42 16.40
C LYS A 98 5.00 7.22 15.06
N SER A 99 5.56 6.05 14.79
CA SER A 99 6.25 5.73 13.54
C SER A 99 5.29 5.73 12.34
N ALA A 100 4.13 5.08 12.46
CA ALA A 100 3.12 5.08 11.39
C ALA A 100 2.54 6.48 11.12
N LYS A 101 2.33 7.27 12.18
CA LYS A 101 1.85 8.65 12.09
C LYS A 101 2.92 9.58 11.51
N GLU A 102 4.18 9.41 11.86
CA GLU A 102 5.33 10.16 11.31
C GLU A 102 5.59 9.81 9.84
N ILE A 103 5.45 8.54 9.43
CA ILE A 103 5.53 8.12 8.01
C ILE A 103 4.36 8.71 7.21
N ALA A 104 3.15 8.67 7.76
CA ALA A 104 1.98 9.29 7.12
C ALA A 104 2.11 10.82 7.05
N GLU A 105 2.66 11.45 8.09
CA GLU A 105 2.87 12.89 8.18
C GLU A 105 4.02 13.35 7.27
N LYS A 106 5.07 12.53 7.08
CA LYS A 106 6.14 12.77 6.11
C LYS A 106 5.67 12.60 4.67
N ALA A 107 4.84 11.60 4.39
CA ALA A 107 4.18 11.44 3.09
C ALA A 107 3.25 12.63 2.80
N ARG A 108 2.43 13.04 3.78
CA ARG A 108 1.56 14.22 3.68
C ARG A 108 2.33 15.53 3.55
N THR A 109 3.42 15.75 4.28
CA THR A 109 4.21 17.00 4.18
C THR A 109 4.96 17.12 2.85
N SER A 110 5.45 16.00 2.30
CA SER A 110 6.00 15.98 0.94
C SER A 110 4.96 16.36 -0.13
N TYR A 111 3.68 16.13 0.18
CA TYR A 111 2.53 16.48 -0.65
C TYR A 111 2.05 17.93 -0.42
N ILE A 112 1.90 18.32 0.85
CA ILE A 112 1.41 19.62 1.33
C ILE A 112 2.41 20.77 1.06
N SER A 113 3.69 20.47 0.85
CA SER A 113 4.69 21.50 0.50
C SER A 113 4.36 22.29 -0.77
N TYR A 114 3.35 21.86 -1.55
CA TYR A 114 2.83 22.55 -2.72
C TYR A 114 1.69 23.54 -2.44
N THR A 115 1.02 23.51 -1.27
CA THR A 115 -0.26 24.20 -1.08
C THR A 115 -0.31 25.06 0.20
N HIS A 116 -0.03 26.36 0.07
CA HIS A 116 -0.31 27.34 1.15
C HIS A 116 -1.43 28.34 0.82
N SER A 117 -2.09 28.19 -0.32
CA SER A 117 -3.37 28.87 -0.60
C SER A 117 -4.30 27.88 -1.30
N LYS A 118 -5.46 27.58 -0.72
CA LYS A 118 -6.48 26.76 -1.39
C LYS A 118 -6.80 27.42 -2.74
N PRO A 119 -6.52 26.79 -3.88
CA PRO A 119 -6.80 27.38 -5.17
C PRO A 119 -8.32 27.49 -5.33
N LYS A 120 -8.79 28.58 -5.94
CA LYS A 120 -10.21 28.79 -6.18
C LYS A 120 -10.58 28.21 -7.54
N LEU A 121 -11.54 27.29 -7.58
CA LEU A 121 -12.06 26.77 -8.85
C LEU A 121 -12.73 27.88 -9.68
N ASN A 122 -12.51 27.83 -10.99
CA ASN A 122 -13.12 28.75 -11.94
C ASN A 122 -14.33 28.09 -12.63
N PHE A 123 -15.51 28.23 -12.04
CA PHE A 123 -16.75 27.69 -12.60
C PHE A 123 -17.17 28.33 -13.93
N ASP A 124 -16.57 29.45 -14.34
CA ASP A 124 -16.84 30.05 -15.65
C ASP A 124 -16.27 29.20 -16.80
N HIS A 125 -15.26 28.37 -16.53
CA HIS A 125 -14.64 27.50 -17.54
C HIS A 125 -15.46 26.24 -17.83
N PHE A 126 -15.87 25.52 -16.79
CA PHE A 126 -16.51 24.21 -16.92
C PHE A 126 -18.02 24.23 -16.64
N GLY A 127 -18.53 25.34 -16.09
CA GLY A 127 -19.95 25.56 -15.82
C GLY A 127 -20.35 25.30 -14.37
N GLN A 128 -21.51 25.84 -14.01
CA GLN A 128 -22.15 25.66 -12.71
C GLN A 128 -23.20 24.54 -12.81
N ALA A 129 -23.31 23.75 -11.75
CA ALA A 129 -24.32 22.72 -11.61
C ALA A 129 -24.86 22.70 -10.18
N ASP A 130 -26.10 22.26 -10.03
CA ASP A 130 -26.75 22.07 -8.76
C ASP A 130 -26.92 20.58 -8.44
N THR A 131 -27.20 20.26 -7.18
CA THR A 131 -27.47 18.90 -6.71
C THR A 131 -28.63 18.21 -7.43
N ASN A 132 -29.54 18.99 -8.05
CA ASN A 132 -30.67 18.46 -8.81
C ASN A 132 -30.25 17.82 -10.14
N ASN A 133 -29.11 18.24 -10.70
CA ASN A 133 -28.56 17.71 -11.95
C ASN A 133 -27.32 16.85 -11.68
N ARG A 134 -27.26 16.22 -10.51
CA ARG A 134 -26.14 15.36 -10.12
C ARG A 134 -26.23 14.04 -10.87
N GLU A 135 -25.14 13.69 -11.53
CA GLU A 135 -24.95 12.43 -12.23
C GLU A 135 -24.06 11.50 -11.40
N ASP A 136 -24.01 10.23 -11.79
CA ASP A 136 -23.18 9.22 -11.15
C ASP A 136 -21.75 9.29 -11.70
N LEU A 137 -20.89 10.08 -11.04
CA LEU A 137 -19.52 10.31 -11.49
C LEU A 137 -18.66 9.05 -11.40
N THR A 138 -19.10 8.03 -10.66
CA THR A 138 -18.38 6.75 -10.54
C THR A 138 -18.34 5.93 -11.82
N LYS A 139 -19.12 6.32 -12.85
CA LYS A 139 -19.01 5.76 -14.19
C LYS A 139 -17.68 6.07 -14.88
N ILE A 140 -16.98 7.12 -14.46
CA ILE A 140 -15.64 7.45 -14.95
C ILE A 140 -14.62 6.57 -14.22
N ASN A 141 -13.80 5.83 -14.98
CA ASN A 141 -12.75 5.01 -14.40
C ASN A 141 -11.75 5.88 -13.63
N GLY A 142 -11.50 5.49 -12.38
CA GLY A 142 -10.63 6.24 -11.48
C GLY A 142 -11.39 7.14 -10.49
N ILE A 143 -12.68 7.39 -10.70
CA ILE A 143 -13.58 8.04 -9.73
C ILE A 143 -14.31 6.97 -8.92
N GLY A 144 -13.96 6.85 -7.64
CA GLY A 144 -14.69 6.01 -6.68
C GLY A 144 -15.69 6.84 -5.84
N PRO A 145 -16.50 6.19 -4.99
CA PRO A 145 -17.50 6.88 -4.15
C PRO A 145 -16.91 8.01 -3.30
N TYR A 146 -15.71 7.81 -2.76
CA TYR A 146 -14.99 8.82 -1.98
C TYR A 146 -14.61 10.06 -2.81
N ILE A 147 -14.19 9.84 -4.06
CA ILE A 147 -13.78 10.93 -4.95
C ILE A 147 -15.01 11.69 -5.42
N GLU A 148 -16.07 10.99 -5.79
CA GLU A 148 -17.35 11.60 -6.14
C GLU A 148 -17.89 12.49 -4.99
N GLU A 149 -17.84 12.02 -3.74
CA GLU A 149 -18.22 12.82 -2.58
C GLU A 149 -17.40 14.12 -2.49
N LYS A 150 -16.08 14.03 -2.66
CA LYS A 150 -15.17 15.18 -2.64
C LYS A 150 -15.41 16.15 -3.79
N LEU A 151 -15.73 15.65 -4.99
CA LEU A 151 -16.11 16.46 -6.14
C LEU A 151 -17.45 17.20 -5.90
N ASN A 152 -18.42 16.50 -5.32
CA ASN A 152 -19.72 17.07 -4.97
C ASN A 152 -19.61 18.14 -3.87
N GLU A 153 -18.70 17.99 -2.90
CA GLU A 153 -18.42 19.00 -1.86
C GLU A 153 -17.91 20.33 -2.44
N ILE A 154 -17.19 20.27 -3.57
CA ILE A 154 -16.60 21.45 -4.24
C ILE A 154 -17.42 21.92 -5.45
N GLY A 155 -18.63 21.41 -5.64
CA GLY A 155 -19.58 21.91 -6.65
C GLY A 155 -19.45 21.29 -8.04
N ILE A 156 -18.80 20.12 -8.17
CA ILE A 156 -18.74 19.34 -9.41
C ILE A 156 -19.72 18.17 -9.27
N TYR A 157 -20.77 18.17 -10.10
CA TYR A 157 -21.91 17.26 -9.97
C TYR A 157 -22.19 16.43 -11.23
N ASN A 158 -21.67 16.80 -12.40
CA ASN A 158 -22.03 16.13 -13.67
C ASN A 158 -20.85 15.97 -14.64
N PHE A 159 -21.02 15.10 -15.64
CA PHE A 159 -20.03 14.80 -16.68
C PHE A 159 -19.71 16.02 -17.54
N ARG A 160 -20.68 16.90 -17.78
CA ARG A 160 -20.50 18.15 -18.55
C ARG A 160 -19.45 19.08 -17.94
N GLN A 161 -19.37 19.14 -16.62
CA GLN A 161 -18.33 19.92 -15.95
C GLN A 161 -16.96 19.25 -16.13
N ILE A 162 -16.87 17.93 -15.92
CA ILE A 162 -15.60 17.20 -15.99
C ILE A 162 -15.03 17.20 -17.41
N SER A 163 -15.87 17.06 -18.44
CA SER A 163 -15.46 17.07 -19.85
C SER A 163 -14.91 18.41 -20.32
N ARG A 164 -15.10 19.48 -19.55
CA ARG A 164 -14.63 20.84 -19.86
C ARG A 164 -13.41 21.25 -19.04
N PHE A 165 -12.88 20.38 -18.19
CA PHE A 165 -11.70 20.72 -17.40
C PHE A 165 -10.50 21.00 -18.29
N LYS A 166 -9.86 22.14 -18.03
CA LYS A 166 -8.56 22.46 -18.62
C LYS A 166 -7.45 21.98 -17.69
N ASN A 167 -6.23 21.93 -18.21
CA ASN A 167 -5.03 21.58 -17.42
C ASN A 167 -4.87 22.43 -16.14
N GLU A 168 -5.32 23.68 -16.17
CA GLU A 168 -5.35 24.57 -15.00
C GLU A 168 -6.39 24.14 -13.96
N ASP A 169 -7.61 23.79 -14.38
CA ASP A 169 -8.66 23.29 -13.50
C ASP A 169 -8.27 21.96 -12.87
N ILE A 170 -7.64 21.05 -13.64
CA ILE A 170 -7.14 19.76 -13.16
C ILE A 170 -6.09 19.93 -12.05
N ARG A 171 -5.15 20.88 -12.21
CA ARG A 171 -4.15 21.18 -11.17
C ARG A 171 -4.81 21.70 -9.90
N MET A 172 -5.71 22.67 -10.03
CA MET A 172 -6.43 23.23 -8.88
C MET A 172 -7.28 22.17 -8.17
N LEU A 173 -7.93 21.29 -8.95
CA LEU A 173 -8.73 20.20 -8.45
C LEU A 173 -7.87 19.21 -7.66
N THR A 174 -6.74 18.79 -8.21
CA THR A 174 -5.76 17.89 -7.57
C THR A 174 -5.32 18.41 -6.19
N GLU A 175 -5.12 19.73 -6.06
CA GLU A 175 -4.79 20.38 -4.80
C GLU A 175 -5.98 20.44 -3.83
N LEU A 176 -7.20 20.65 -4.33
CA LEU A 176 -8.40 20.78 -3.49
C LEU A 176 -8.90 19.47 -2.89
N ILE A 177 -8.80 18.37 -3.64
CA ILE A 177 -9.25 17.05 -3.18
C ILE A 177 -8.14 16.22 -2.52
N ASP A 178 -6.99 16.85 -2.20
CA ASP A 178 -5.80 16.22 -1.58
C ASP A 178 -5.42 14.89 -2.25
N PHE A 179 -5.46 14.90 -3.58
CA PHE A 179 -5.50 13.69 -4.39
C PHE A 179 -4.26 13.56 -5.26
N PHE A 180 -3.69 12.35 -5.44
CA PHE A 180 -2.43 12.15 -6.15
C PHE A 180 -2.39 12.81 -7.55
N PRO A 181 -1.34 13.60 -7.87
CA PRO A 181 -1.23 14.31 -9.13
C PRO A 181 -1.11 13.34 -10.28
N GLY A 182 -1.64 13.74 -11.43
CA GLY A 182 -1.51 12.99 -12.67
C GLY A 182 -2.53 11.86 -12.86
N ARG A 183 -3.37 11.53 -11.88
CA ARG A 183 -4.38 10.46 -12.07
C ARG A 183 -5.55 10.92 -12.95
N ILE A 184 -5.97 12.19 -12.87
CA ILE A 184 -7.08 12.71 -13.71
C ILE A 184 -6.71 12.55 -15.19
N GLU A 185 -5.44 12.79 -15.52
CA GLU A 185 -4.88 12.68 -16.86
C GLU A 185 -4.59 11.22 -17.25
N ARG A 186 -3.98 10.44 -16.35
CA ARG A 186 -3.63 9.03 -16.62
C ARG A 186 -4.86 8.16 -16.84
N ASP A 187 -5.90 8.40 -16.05
CA ASP A 187 -7.15 7.66 -16.12
C ASP A 187 -8.12 8.35 -17.11
N ASP A 188 -7.71 9.39 -17.84
CA ASP A 188 -8.50 10.11 -18.86
C ASP A 188 -9.93 10.45 -18.43
N TRP A 189 -10.08 11.21 -17.34
CA TRP A 189 -11.40 11.57 -16.85
C TRP A 189 -12.15 12.49 -17.81
N VAL A 190 -11.43 13.40 -18.47
CA VAL A 190 -12.02 14.39 -19.39
C VAL A 190 -12.59 13.69 -20.62
N GLY A 191 -11.83 12.77 -21.24
CA GLY A 191 -12.30 12.01 -22.39
C GLY A 191 -13.48 11.11 -22.05
N GLN A 192 -13.42 10.38 -20.93
CA GLN A 192 -14.55 9.56 -20.48
C GLN A 192 -15.80 10.37 -20.15
N ALA A 193 -15.62 11.55 -19.54
CA ALA A 193 -16.74 12.44 -19.26
C ALA A 193 -17.37 12.98 -20.55
N GLU A 194 -16.58 13.21 -21.60
CA GLU A 194 -17.10 13.63 -22.91
C GLU A 194 -17.94 12.53 -23.55
N GLU A 195 -17.52 11.26 -23.46
CA GLU A 195 -18.28 10.10 -23.95
C GLU A 195 -19.60 9.87 -23.21
N LEU A 196 -19.65 10.24 -21.92
CA LEU A 196 -20.84 10.08 -21.07
C LEU A 196 -21.76 11.31 -21.06
N ASN A 197 -21.31 12.43 -21.62
CA ASN A 197 -22.03 13.69 -21.65
C ASN A 197 -22.93 13.75 -22.90
N ASP A 198 -24.13 13.17 -22.79
CA ASP A 198 -25.20 13.25 -23.80
C ASP A 198 -25.72 14.70 -24.03
#